data_AF-A0A6J4D3A8-F1
#
_entry.id   AF-A0A6J4D3A8-F1
#
_cell.length_a   1.000
_cell.length_b   1.000
_cell.length_c   1.000
_cell.angle_alpha   90.00
_cell.angle_beta   90.00
_cell.angle_gamma   90.00
#
_symmetry.space_group_name_H-M   'P 1'
#
loop_
_entity.id
_entity.type
_entity.pdbx_description
1 polymer ?
#
loop_
_entity_poly.entity_id
_entity_poly.type
_entity_poly.pdbx_seq_one_letter_code
_entity_poly.pdbx_strand_id
1 'polypeptide(L)'
;MLASKALIECKTLTLTELGRNLPTTARTKHNIKRIDRLLGNTHLHQERLAVYQWHASLICSGNPMPIVLVDWSDIREHKRIMALRASIAFNGRSITLYEKSYPLSEQCSKASHNGF
;
A
#
# COMPACT_ATOMS: atom_id res chain seq x y z
N MET A 1 -10.03 -2.05 11.71
CA MET A 1 -9.95 -3.52 11.84
C MET A 1 -10.81 -4.32 10.84
N LEU A 2 -12.03 -3.91 10.46
CA LEU A 2 -12.89 -4.73 9.57
C LEU A 2 -12.27 -5.09 8.21
N ALA A 3 -11.71 -4.10 7.49
CA ALA A 3 -11.10 -4.33 6.17
C ALA A 3 -9.85 -5.22 6.28
N SER A 4 -9.02 -5.03 7.31
CA SER A 4 -7.85 -5.86 7.57
C SER A 4 -8.22 -7.31 7.86
N LYS A 5 -9.28 -7.54 8.65
CA LYS A 5 -9.80 -8.89 8.93
C LYS A 5 -10.31 -9.56 7.65
N ALA A 6 -11.12 -8.84 6.86
CA ALA A 6 -11.59 -9.34 5.56
C ALA A 6 -10.42 -9.71 4.63
N LEU A 7 -9.37 -8.90 4.58
CA LEU A 7 -8.18 -9.17 3.77
C LEU A 7 -7.44 -10.43 4.23
N ILE A 8 -7.25 -10.61 5.53
CA ILE A 8 -6.59 -11.79 6.10
C ILE A 8 -7.38 -13.06 5.75
N GLU A 9 -8.71 -12.99 5.81
CA GLU A 9 -9.60 -14.12 5.51
C GLU A 9 -9.66 -14.44 4.01
N CYS A 10 -9.88 -13.44 3.15
CA CYS A 10 -10.07 -13.66 1.71
C CYS A 10 -8.76 -13.75 0.91
N LYS A 11 -7.63 -13.30 1.49
CA LYS A 11 -6.30 -13.25 0.89
C LYS A 11 -6.22 -12.52 -0.46
N THR A 12 -7.26 -11.73 -0.79
CA THR A 12 -7.41 -11.08 -2.10
C THR A 12 -7.65 -9.59 -1.92
N LEU A 13 -6.67 -8.78 -2.30
CA LEU A 13 -6.71 -7.34 -2.16
C LEU A 13 -7.41 -6.68 -3.36
N THR A 14 -8.72 -6.87 -3.49
CA THR A 14 -9.55 -6.10 -4.43
C THR A 14 -10.71 -5.44 -3.70
N LEU A 15 -11.15 -4.28 -4.18
CA LEU A 15 -12.28 -3.54 -3.61
C LEU A 15 -13.52 -4.44 -3.43
N THR A 16 -13.84 -5.22 -4.46
CA THR A 16 -15.02 -6.09 -4.46
C THR A 16 -14.86 -7.29 -3.52
N GLU A 17 -13.70 -7.95 -3.51
CA GLU A 17 -13.47 -9.09 -2.61
C GLU A 17 -13.41 -8.67 -1.15
N LEU A 18 -12.80 -7.54 -0.82
CA LEU A 18 -12.86 -6.99 0.52
C LEU A 18 -14.30 -6.70 0.94
N GLY A 19 -15.11 -6.10 0.05
CA GLY A 19 -16.51 -5.82 0.33
C GLY A 19 -17.36 -7.07 0.53
N ARG A 20 -17.10 -8.14 -0.22
CA ARG A 20 -17.81 -9.42 -0.06
C ARG A 20 -17.48 -10.13 1.26
N ASN A 21 -16.23 -10.03 1.69
CA ASN A 21 -15.71 -10.71 2.87
C ASN A 21 -15.72 -9.84 4.14
N LEU A 22 -16.38 -8.67 4.12
CA LEU A 22 -16.55 -7.87 5.34
C LEU A 22 -17.41 -8.64 6.36
N PRO A 23 -16.95 -8.82 7.61
CA PRO A 23 -17.68 -9.59 8.63
C PRO A 23 -18.82 -8.75 9.24
N THR A 24 -19.86 -8.51 8.44
CA THR A 24 -21.02 -7.69 8.82
C THR A 24 -22.31 -8.28 8.25
N THR A 25 -23.45 -7.99 8.87
CA THR A 25 -24.78 -8.44 8.42
C THR A 25 -25.37 -7.61 7.27
N ALA A 26 -24.70 -6.52 6.86
CA ALA A 26 -25.16 -5.66 5.78
C ALA A 26 -25.07 -6.36 4.42
N ARG A 27 -25.95 -5.97 3.48
CA ARG A 27 -25.93 -6.55 2.13
C ARG A 27 -24.59 -6.26 1.44
N THR A 28 -24.11 -7.21 0.64
CA THR A 28 -22.84 -7.15 -0.11
C THR A 28 -22.64 -5.82 -0.85
N LYS A 29 -23.69 -5.30 -1.52
CA LYS A 29 -23.61 -4.01 -2.23
C LYS A 29 -23.22 -2.84 -1.32
N HIS A 30 -23.69 -2.84 -0.07
CA HIS A 30 -23.39 -1.79 0.90
C HIS A 30 -21.97 -1.94 1.45
N ASN A 31 -21.50 -3.17 1.63
CA ASN A 31 -20.13 -3.45 2.06
C ASN A 31 -19.09 -3.09 0.98
N ILE A 32 -19.37 -3.39 -0.28
CA ILE A 32 -18.56 -2.93 -1.42
C ILE A 32 -18.48 -1.39 -1.42
N LYS A 33 -19.62 -0.69 -1.32
CA LYS A 33 -19.63 0.78 -1.21
C LYS A 33 -18.93 1.30 0.05
N ARG A 34 -18.84 0.50 1.12
CA ARG A 34 -18.13 0.89 2.34
C ARG A 34 -16.62 0.84 2.13
N ILE A 35 -16.11 -0.21 1.49
CA ILE A 35 -14.70 -0.31 1.10
C ILE A 35 -14.35 0.78 0.08
N ASP A 36 -15.21 1.02 -0.90
CA ASP A 36 -15.04 2.10 -1.87
C ASP A 36 -14.87 3.48 -1.21
N ARG A 37 -15.76 3.83 -0.26
CA ARG A 37 -15.63 5.08 0.52
C ARG A 37 -14.38 5.11 1.41
N LEU A 38 -13.96 3.97 1.95
CA LEU A 38 -12.72 3.88 2.73
C LEU A 38 -11.51 4.20 1.84
N LEU A 39 -11.45 3.62 0.65
CA LEU A 39 -10.38 3.85 -0.32
C LEU A 39 -10.40 5.27 -0.90
N GLY A 40 -11.58 5.89 -0.98
CA GLY A 40 -11.75 7.29 -1.41
C GLY A 40 -11.63 8.33 -0.29
N ASN A 41 -11.31 7.94 0.95
CA ASN A 41 -11.30 8.85 2.08
C ASN A 41 -10.10 9.81 2.03
N THR A 42 -10.35 11.06 1.66
CA THR A 42 -9.32 12.11 1.51
C THR A 42 -8.57 12.42 2.79
N HIS A 43 -9.24 12.37 3.94
CA HIS A 43 -8.62 12.59 5.24
C HIS A 43 -7.57 11.50 5.53
N LEU A 44 -7.90 10.22 5.29
CA LEU A 44 -6.92 9.13 5.42
C LEU A 44 -5.75 9.26 4.43
N HIS A 45 -6.02 9.76 3.22
CA HIS A 45 -4.95 10.00 2.23
C HIS A 45 -3.99 11.11 2.65
N GLN A 46 -4.44 12.08 3.45
CA GLN A 46 -3.58 13.12 4.03
C GLN A 46 -2.72 12.54 5.16
N GLU A 47 -3.25 11.60 5.94
CA GLU A 47 -2.55 10.96 7.06
C GLU A 47 -1.63 9.80 6.64
N ARG A 48 -1.71 9.36 5.38
CA ARG A 48 -0.89 8.26 4.81
C ARG A 48 0.59 8.33 5.21
N LEU A 49 1.19 9.52 5.15
CA LEU A 49 2.62 9.66 5.44
C LEU A 49 2.93 9.36 6.91
N ALA A 50 2.07 9.79 7.84
CA ALA A 50 2.20 9.48 9.25
C ALA A 50 2.09 7.97 9.51
N VAL A 51 1.21 7.28 8.78
CA VAL A 51 1.10 5.80 8.85
C VAL A 51 2.39 5.12 8.37
N TYR A 52 2.96 5.56 7.25
CA TYR A 52 4.25 5.04 6.77
C TYR A 52 5.40 5.33 7.76
N GLN A 53 5.47 6.54 8.32
CA GLN A 53 6.48 6.91 9.30
C GLN A 53 6.39 6.05 10.57
N TRP A 54 5.19 5.86 11.11
CA TRP A 54 4.97 4.98 12.25
C TRP A 54 5.40 3.54 11.93
N HIS A 55 4.98 3.00 10.80
CA HIS A 55 5.35 1.65 10.35
C HIS A 55 6.87 1.49 10.16
N ALA A 56 7.52 2.45 9.52
CA ALA A 56 8.96 2.45 9.32
C ALA A 56 9.72 2.55 10.65
N SER A 57 9.26 3.38 11.59
CA SER A 57 9.87 3.48 12.93
C SER A 57 9.82 2.15 13.67
N LEU A 58 8.71 1.42 13.56
CA LEU A 58 8.51 0.12 14.20
C LEU A 58 9.40 -0.97 13.59
N ILE A 59 9.58 -0.97 12.27
CA ILE A 59 10.43 -1.96 11.59
C ILE A 59 11.90 -1.66 11.85
N CYS A 60 12.30 -0.39 11.74
CA CYS A 60 13.69 0.02 11.85
C CYS A 60 14.19 0.03 13.30
N SER A 61 13.31 0.10 14.32
CA SER A 61 13.74 0.13 15.72
C SER A 61 14.53 -1.11 16.16
N GLY A 62 14.33 -2.25 15.48
CA GLY A 62 15.03 -3.50 15.78
C GLY A 62 16.41 -3.64 15.12
N ASN A 63 16.80 -2.73 14.22
CA ASN A 63 18.06 -2.81 13.51
C ASN A 63 18.74 -1.43 13.47
N PRO A 64 19.91 -1.25 14.10
CA PRO A 64 20.61 0.04 14.13
C PRO A 64 21.12 0.50 12.75
N MET A 65 21.19 -0.40 11.75
CA MET A 65 21.63 -0.08 10.39
C MET A 65 20.83 -0.88 9.36
N PRO A 66 19.57 -0.50 9.06
CA PRO A 66 18.76 -1.19 8.06
C PRO A 66 19.26 -0.88 6.66
N ILE A 67 19.39 -1.90 5.82
CA ILE A 67 19.63 -1.72 4.37
C ILE A 67 18.28 -1.49 3.70
N VAL A 68 18.11 -0.30 3.13
CA VAL A 68 16.90 0.07 2.38
C VAL A 68 17.15 -0.10 0.89
N LEU A 69 16.34 -0.96 0.28
CA LEU A 69 16.32 -1.21 -1.16
C LEU A 69 15.25 -0.32 -1.80
N VAL A 70 15.65 0.44 -2.82
CA VAL A 70 14.76 1.32 -3.58
C VAL A 70 14.71 0.83 -5.03
N ASP A 71 13.53 0.42 -5.48
CA ASP A 71 13.36 -0.14 -6.82
C ASP A 71 11.99 0.19 -7.44
N TRP A 72 11.92 0.10 -8.77
CA TRP A 72 10.72 0.29 -9.57
C TRP A 72 9.99 -1.03 -9.79
N SER A 73 8.66 -1.00 -9.70
CA SER A 73 7.79 -2.16 -9.99
C SER A 73 6.58 -1.72 -10.81
N ASP A 74 6.11 -2.56 -11.74
CA ASP A 74 4.87 -2.29 -12.46
C ASP A 74 3.66 -2.67 -11.59
N ILE A 75 2.72 -1.74 -11.43
CA ILE A 75 1.47 -1.98 -10.67
C ILE A 75 0.39 -2.56 -11.59
N ARG A 76 0.33 -2.08 -12.84
CA ARG A 76 -0.67 -2.43 -13.85
C ARG A 76 -0.11 -2.10 -15.24
N GLU A 77 0.40 -3.12 -15.93
CA GLU A 77 1.01 -2.99 -17.26
C GLU A 77 0.13 -2.19 -18.24
N HIS A 78 -1.17 -2.50 -18.29
CA HIS A 78 -2.10 -1.80 -19.19
C HIS A 78 -2.34 -0.32 -18.85
N LYS A 79 -2.15 0.06 -17.58
CA LYS A 79 -2.35 1.45 -17.13
C LYS A 79 -1.05 2.25 -17.11
N ARG A 80 0.10 1.63 -17.41
CA ARG A 80 1.41 2.28 -17.44
C ARG A 80 1.70 3.04 -16.13
N ILE A 81 1.39 2.42 -14.99
CA ILE A 81 1.63 2.98 -13.66
C ILE A 81 2.74 2.16 -12.99
N MET A 82 3.81 2.86 -12.63
CA MET A 82 4.95 2.30 -11.92
C MET A 82 4.89 2.67 -10.44
N ALA A 83 5.26 1.77 -9.53
CA ALA A 83 5.53 2.06 -8.14
C ALA A 83 7.04 2.16 -7.94
N LEU A 84 7.51 3.29 -7.39
CA LEU A 84 8.81 3.37 -6.75
C LEU A 84 8.62 2.99 -5.28
N ARG A 85 9.37 2.00 -4.81
CA ARG A 85 9.20 1.41 -3.48
C ARG A 85 10.52 1.36 -2.72
N ALA A 86 10.50 1.83 -1.48
CA ALA A 86 11.54 1.65 -0.49
C ALA A 86 11.16 0.48 0.42
N SER A 87 12.05 -0.49 0.60
CA SER A 87 11.78 -1.68 1.40
C SER A 87 13.02 -2.21 2.12
N ILE A 88 12.81 -2.95 3.21
CA ILE A 88 13.87 -3.68 3.90
C ILE A 88 13.74 -5.16 3.54
N ALA A 89 14.87 -5.80 3.25
CA ALA A 89 14.95 -7.24 3.14
C ALA A 89 15.03 -7.87 4.54
N PHE A 90 14.01 -8.64 4.92
CA PHE A 90 13.93 -9.33 6.21
C PHE A 90 13.51 -10.78 6.01
N ASN A 91 14.36 -11.74 6.40
CA ASN A 91 14.11 -13.19 6.32
C ASN A 91 13.55 -13.63 4.95
N GLY A 92 14.17 -13.17 3.86
CA GLY A 92 13.77 -13.52 2.49
C GLY A 92 12.49 -12.83 2.00
N ARG A 93 11.94 -11.87 2.76
CA ARG A 93 10.78 -11.07 2.38
C ARG A 93 11.18 -9.60 2.27
N SER A 94 10.53 -8.90 1.35
CA SER A 94 10.61 -7.44 1.25
C SER A 94 9.47 -6.83 2.08
N ILE A 95 9.80 -5.98 3.03
CA ILE A 95 8.83 -5.22 3.83
C ILE A 95 8.87 -3.76 3.36
N THR A 96 7.75 -3.28 2.82
CA THR A 96 7.64 -1.91 2.31
C THR A 96 7.68 -0.89 3.44
N LEU A 97 8.62 0.05 3.36
CA LEU A 97 8.67 1.24 4.23
C LEU A 97 7.82 2.37 3.66
N TYR A 98 7.93 2.59 2.36
CA TYR A 98 7.21 3.63 1.64
C TYR A 98 7.12 3.27 0.16
N GLU A 99 6.05 3.68 -0.49
CA GLU A 99 5.89 3.54 -1.93
C GLU A 99 5.06 4.68 -2.51
N LYS A 100 5.34 5.01 -3.77
CA LYS A 100 4.61 6.04 -4.51
C LYS A 100 4.46 5.64 -5.97
N SER A 101 3.26 5.85 -6.50
CA SER A 101 2.94 5.58 -7.90
C SER A 101 3.31 6.76 -8.80
N TYR A 102 3.85 6.46 -9.97
CA TYR A 102 4.23 7.40 -11.02
C TYR A 102 3.75 6.89 -12.39
N PRO A 103 3.52 7.78 -13.37
CA PRO A 103 3.35 7.38 -14.76
C PRO A 103 4.61 6.69 -15.32
N LEU A 104 4.46 5.79 -16.29
CA LEU A 104 5.61 5.11 -16.93
C LEU A 104 6.62 6.09 -17.55
N SER A 105 6.17 7.25 -18.03
CA SER A 105 7.06 8.29 -18.58
C SER A 105 8.05 8.86 -17.56
N GLU A 106 7.78 8.67 -16.27
CA GLU A 106 8.60 9.13 -15.16
C GLU A 106 9.50 8.03 -14.57
N GLN A 107 9.42 6.81 -15.11
CA GLN A 107 10.26 5.70 -14.66
C GLN A 107 11.74 6.07 -14.85
N CYS A 108 12.55 5.80 -13.81
CA CYS A 108 13.98 6.13 -13.78
C CYS A 108 14.29 7.62 -13.95
N SER A 109 13.30 8.52 -13.84
CA SER A 109 13.56 9.96 -13.91
C SER A 109 14.23 10.45 -12.61
N LYS A 110 15.19 11.37 -12.76
CA LYS A 110 15.87 11.98 -11.62
C LYS A 110 14.90 12.79 -10.74
N ALA A 111 13.90 13.42 -11.35
CA ALA A 111 12.89 14.19 -10.62
C ALA A 111 12.06 13.30 -9.70
N SER A 112 11.57 12.17 -10.21
CA SER A 112 10.77 11.21 -9.44
C SER A 112 11.59 10.53 -8.34
N HIS A 113 12.87 10.25 -8.60
CA HIS A 113 13.77 9.68 -7.59
C HIS A 113 14.13 10.68 -6.49
N ASN A 114 14.40 11.95 -6.83
CA ASN A 114 14.72 12.98 -5.83
C ASN A 114 13.52 13.42 -4.99
N GLY A 115 12.30 13.32 -5.54
CA GLY A 115 11.05 13.65 -4.86
C GLY A 115 10.36 12.46 -4.17
N PHE A 116 11.04 11.32 -4.13
CA PHE A 116 10.62 10.10 -3.44
C PHE A 116 11.29 10.02 -2.08
#